data_AF-A0A067P6Z1-F1
#
_entry.id   AF-A0A067P6Z1-F1
#
_cell.length_a   1.000
_cell.length_b   1.000
_cell.length_c   1.000
_cell.angle_alpha   90.00
_cell.angle_beta   90.00
_cell.angle_gamma   90.00
#
_symmetry.space_group_name_H-M   'P 1'
#
loop_
_entity.id
_entity.type
_entity.pdbx_description
1 polymer ?
#
loop_
_entity_poly.entity_id
_entity_poly.type
_entity_poly.pdbx_seq_one_letter_code
_entity_poly.pdbx_strand_id
1 'polypeptide(L)' 'QLSSYKALFAPIRKFLDELLAAIFAFCLPSLGSASPSDVPMLLMRICFAWRQLALVTPRIW' A
#
# COMPACT_ATOMS: atom_id res chain seq x y z
N GLN A 1 1.40 -24.31 -14.72
CA GLN A 1 2.51 -23.36 -14.41
C GLN A 1 2.11 -21.88 -14.39
N LEU A 2 0.96 -21.45 -14.95
CA LEU A 2 0.52 -20.04 -14.90
C LEU A 2 0.04 -19.57 -13.49
N SER A 3 -0.24 -20.52 -12.60
CA SER A 3 -0.81 -20.30 -11.26
C SER A 3 0.06 -19.41 -10.36
N SER A 4 1.38 -19.44 -10.55
CA SER A 4 2.35 -18.68 -9.75
C SER A 4 2.40 -17.18 -10.08
N TYR A 5 1.81 -16.77 -11.21
CA TYR A 5 1.82 -15.37 -11.68
C TYR A 5 0.51 -14.62 -11.42
N LYS A 6 -0.42 -15.21 -10.65
CA LYS A 6 -1.70 -14.56 -10.29
C LYS A 6 -1.50 -13.16 -9.69
N ALA A 7 -0.42 -12.95 -8.96
CA ALA A 7 -0.07 -11.66 -8.37
C ALA A 7 0.31 -10.57 -9.41
N LEU A 8 0.72 -10.93 -10.63
CA LEU A 8 0.95 -9.98 -11.73
C LEU A 8 -0.36 -9.49 -12.35
N PHE A 9 -1.37 -10.34 -12.36
CA PHE A 9 -2.71 -10.01 -12.84
C PHE A 9 -3.61 -9.41 -11.75
N ALA A 10 -3.09 -9.27 -10.52
CA ALA A 10 -3.83 -8.67 -9.43
C ALA A 10 -4.32 -7.26 -9.83
N PRO A 11 -5.63 -6.98 -9.77
CA PRO A 11 -6.20 -5.70 -10.20
C PRO A 11 -5.53 -4.49 -9.54
N ILE A 12 -5.07 -4.66 -8.31
CA ILE A 12 -4.37 -3.63 -7.53
C ILE A 12 -3.06 -3.14 -8.17
N ARG A 13 -2.44 -3.91 -9.07
CA ARG A 13 -1.24 -3.48 -9.83
C ARG A 13 -1.57 -2.70 -11.10
N LYS A 14 -2.83 -2.69 -11.53
CA LYS A 14 -3.35 -1.86 -12.63
C LYS A 14 -4.02 -0.58 -12.11
N PHE A 15 -4.02 -0.40 -10.80
CA PHE A 15 -4.65 0.72 -10.12
C PHE A 15 -3.73 1.94 -10.21
N LEU A 16 -4.30 3.14 -10.32
CA LEU A 16 -3.52 4.38 -10.28
C LEU A 16 -2.92 4.55 -8.88
N ASP A 17 -1.64 4.90 -8.83
CA ASP A 17 -0.89 5.14 -7.58
C ASP A 17 -1.62 6.13 -6.65
N GLU A 18 -2.22 7.18 -7.22
CA GLU A 18 -2.99 8.18 -6.46
C GLU A 18 -4.17 7.58 -5.70
N LEU A 19 -4.88 6.68 -6.37
CA LEU A 19 -6.10 6.03 -5.89
C LEU A 19 -5.75 4.99 -4.82
N LEU A 20 -4.64 4.26 -5.02
CA LEU A 20 -4.10 3.35 -4.02
C LEU A 20 -3.64 4.11 -2.76
N ALA A 21 -2.98 5.25 -2.93
CA ALA A 21 -2.57 6.11 -1.81
C ALA A 21 -3.78 6.74 -1.09
N ALA A 22 -4.89 7.02 -1.78
CA ALA A 22 -6.13 7.47 -1.15
C ALA A 22 -6.77 6.37 -0.29
N ILE A 23 -6.76 5.11 -0.77
CA ILE A 23 -7.20 3.95 0.02
C ILE A 23 -6.37 3.81 1.30
N PHE A 24 -5.04 3.91 1.19
CA PHE A 24 -4.17 3.83 2.37
C PHE A 24 -4.46 4.93 3.39
N ALA A 25 -4.58 6.18 2.95
CA ALA A 25 -4.96 7.32 3.80
C ALA A 25 -6.32 7.10 4.49
N PHE A 26 -7.29 6.50 3.80
CA PHE A 26 -8.62 6.23 4.35
C PHE A 26 -8.62 5.07 5.37
N CYS A 27 -7.78 4.05 5.17
CA CYS A 27 -7.71 2.88 6.06
C CYS A 27 -6.79 3.09 7.28
N LEU A 28 -5.93 4.10 7.27
CA LEU A 28 -5.02 4.45 8.36
C LEU A 28 -5.73 4.63 9.73
N PRO A 29 -6.83 5.40 9.85
CA PRO A 29 -7.54 5.59 11.12
C PRO A 29 -8.19 4.31 11.66
N SER A 30 -8.58 3.39 10.79
CA SER A 30 -9.26 2.13 11.18
C SER A 30 -8.30 0.99 11.52
N LEU A 31 -6.99 1.17 11.30
CA LEU A 31 -5.97 0.18 11.62
C LEU A 31 -5.64 0.06 13.11
N GLY A 32 -6.12 0.99 13.97
CA GLY A 32 -6.21 0.85 15.42
C GLY A 32 -4.90 0.58 16.19
N SER A 33 -4.55 1.45 17.14
CA SER A 33 -3.42 1.32 18.09
C SER A 33 -1.99 1.21 17.55
N ALA A 34 -1.81 0.97 16.25
CA ALA A 34 -0.52 1.16 15.59
C ALA A 34 -0.12 2.64 15.76
N SER A 35 1.09 2.91 16.24
CA SER A 35 1.56 4.28 16.25
C SER A 35 1.52 4.82 14.81
N PRO A 36 1.28 6.11 14.56
CA PRO A 36 1.30 6.68 13.21
C PRO A 36 2.56 6.29 12.41
N SER A 37 3.67 6.11 13.11
CA SER A 37 4.95 5.59 12.60
C SER A 37 4.94 4.14 12.11
N ASP A 38 4.03 3.28 12.58
CA ASP A 38 4.00 1.84 12.27
C ASP A 38 3.24 1.53 10.98
N VAL A 39 2.27 2.35 10.58
CA VAL A 39 1.41 2.06 9.42
C VAL A 39 2.14 2.25 8.09
N PRO A 40 2.89 3.33 7.83
CA PRO A 40 3.76 3.43 6.66
C PRO A 40 4.76 2.28 6.59
N MET A 41 5.30 1.89 7.75
CA MET A 41 6.26 0.78 7.89
C MET A 41 5.64 -0.56 7.48
N LEU A 42 4.36 -0.78 7.79
CA LEU A 42 3.59 -1.96 7.37
C LEU A 42 3.41 -1.99 5.84
N LEU A 43 3.01 -0.88 5.23
CA LEU A 43 2.83 -0.76 3.77
C LEU A 43 4.15 -1.00 3.02
N MET A 44 5.25 -0.48 3.55
CA MET A 44 6.59 -0.64 2.98
C MET A 44 7.11 -2.09 2.97
N ARG A 45 6.49 -3.00 3.72
CA ARG A 45 6.89 -4.42 3.81
C ARG A 45 6.13 -5.35 2.86
N ILE A 46 5.08 -4.86 2.18
CA ILE A 46 4.21 -5.70 1.34
C ILE A 46 4.85 -5.97 -0.03
N CYS A 47 5.24 -4.93 -0.76
CA CYS A 47 5.98 -5.07 -2.00
C CYS A 47 6.71 -3.78 -2.38
N PHE A 48 7.61 -3.87 -3.37
CA PHE A 48 8.39 -2.72 -3.86
C PHE A 48 7.51 -1.53 -4.27
N ALA A 49 6.43 -1.77 -5.03
CA ALA A 49 5.54 -0.71 -5.49
C ALA A 49 4.87 0.04 -4.32
N TRP A 50 4.40 -0.68 -3.30
CA TRP A 50 3.76 -0.07 -2.14
C TRP A 50 4.76 0.69 -1.28
N ARG A 51 5.99 0.20 -1.19
CA ARG A 51 7.09 0.93 -0.55
C ARG A 51 7.38 2.25 -1.26
N GLN A 52 7.52 2.23 -2.59
CA GLN A 52 7.73 3.46 -3.36
C GLN A 52 6.58 4.44 -3.15
N LEU A 53 5.34 3.95 -3.22
CA LEU A 53 4.16 4.77 -3.02
C LEU A 53 4.10 5.42 -1.63
N ALA A 54 4.40 4.66 -0.57
CA ALA A 54 4.43 5.18 0.81
C ALA A 54 5.52 6.23 1.02
N LEU A 55 6.66 6.10 0.34
CA LEU A 55 7.76 7.08 0.41
C LEU A 55 7.42 8.40 -0.28
N VAL A 56 6.71 8.36 -1.42
CA VAL A 56 6.39 9.56 -2.20
C VAL A 56 5.06 10.22 -1.82
N THR A 57 4.31 9.66 -0.86
CA THR A 57 2.98 10.17 -0.49
C THR A 57 2.96 10.62 0.99
N PRO A 58 3.27 11.91 1.27
CA PRO A 58 3.39 12.42 2.64
C PRO A 58 2.16 12.20 3.54
N ARG A 59 0.95 12.24 2.97
CA ARG A 59 -0.32 12.04 3.71
C ARG A 59 -0.51 10.66 4.35
N ILE A 60 0.39 9.71 4.08
CA ILE A 60 0.36 8.36 4.64
C ILE A 60 1.11 8.31 5.99
N TRP A 61 1.99 9.28 6.24
CA TRP A 61 2.74 9.45 7.49
C TRP A 61 1.97 10.32 8.47
#